data_AF-A0A7K2JTH3-F1
#
_entry.id   AF-A0A7K2JTH3-F1
#
_cell.length_a   1.000
_cell.length_b   1.000
_cell.length_c   1.000
_cell.angle_alpha   90.00
_cell.angle_beta   90.00
_cell.angle_gamma   90.00
#
_symmetry.space_group_name_H-M   'P 1'
#
loop_
_entity.id
_entity.type
_entity.pdbx_description
1 polymer ?
#
loop_
_entity_poly.entity_id
_entity_poly.type
_entity_poly.pdbx_seq_one_letter_code
_entity_poly.pdbx_strand_id
1 'polypeptide(L)'
;MGKIHALLVGVDGYPAEVAPALTGCGNDIAEARRLVGDLAGERAVVTVLLDGAATVTAVEDAVVRELGKAGPGDTALLWFSGHGTQVPAAGADLLVEATGMNQAVLCVDGPLLDKRLGALLNTVAAGGAQVTAVLDCCHSGGATRRPAGLRYAAPSPAWKLPAGGAAAREAVVQAPGGHLLMAASRLNQPSYEDWFDGRQHGVFTHALIGAARDAAPDATCRQLLAAAAGRVARAGREQQPVLL
;
A
#
# COMPACT_ATOMS: atom_id res chain seq x y z
N MET A 1 -4.70 -0.95 25.95
CA MET A 1 -4.68 -0.73 24.48
C MET A 1 -3.30 -1.15 24.00
N GLY A 2 -3.22 -2.00 22.98
CA GLY A 2 -1.93 -2.48 22.46
C GLY A 2 -1.12 -1.40 21.76
N LYS A 3 0.06 -1.81 21.29
CA LYS A 3 0.95 -1.01 20.46
C LYS A 3 0.46 -0.96 19.02
N ILE A 4 0.86 0.11 18.32
CA ILE A 4 0.73 0.18 16.86
C ILE A 4 2.13 0.09 16.28
N HIS A 5 2.44 -1.05 15.67
CA HIS A 5 3.64 -1.28 14.88
C HIS A 5 3.34 -0.84 13.45
N ALA A 6 3.91 0.29 13.02
CA ALA A 6 3.65 0.87 11.71
C ALA A 6 4.91 0.79 10.82
N LEU A 7 4.74 0.26 9.61
CA LEU A 7 5.70 0.33 8.52
C LEU A 7 5.15 1.29 7.47
N LEU A 8 5.82 2.43 7.31
CA LEU A 8 5.40 3.50 6.41
C LEU A 8 6.39 3.59 5.24
N VAL A 9 5.92 3.34 4.03
CA VAL A 9 6.73 3.22 2.82
C VAL A 9 6.28 4.26 1.80
N GLY A 10 7.16 5.18 1.42
CA GLY A 10 6.87 6.25 0.46
C GLY A 10 7.93 6.30 -0.63
N VAL A 11 7.53 6.35 -1.89
CA VAL A 11 8.49 6.42 -3.00
C VAL A 11 8.06 7.50 -3.98
N ASP A 12 8.86 8.57 -4.04
CA ASP A 12 8.75 9.66 -5.00
C ASP A 12 9.88 9.60 -6.03
N GLY A 13 11.11 9.41 -5.55
CA GLY A 13 12.35 9.42 -6.32
C GLY A 13 12.66 8.10 -7.02
N TYR A 14 11.81 7.67 -7.95
CA TYR A 14 12.08 6.49 -8.78
C TYR A 14 13.24 6.76 -9.77
N PRO A 15 14.14 5.77 -9.99
CA PRO A 15 15.01 5.78 -11.15
C PRO A 15 14.17 5.88 -12.43
N ALA A 16 14.63 6.66 -13.40
CA ALA A 16 13.85 6.98 -14.60
C ALA A 16 13.51 5.73 -15.44
N GLU A 17 14.35 4.70 -15.36
CA GLU A 17 14.14 3.37 -15.97
C GLU A 17 13.08 2.52 -15.25
N VAL A 18 12.77 2.85 -14.00
CA VAL A 18 11.76 2.15 -13.19
C VAL A 18 10.40 2.80 -13.38
N ALA A 19 10.28 4.10 -13.09
CA ALA A 19 9.04 4.86 -13.23
C ALA A 19 9.29 6.38 -13.25
N PRO A 20 8.32 7.19 -13.72
CA PRO A 20 8.34 8.63 -13.51
C PRO A 20 8.39 8.98 -12.01
N ALA A 21 8.94 10.14 -11.69
CA ALA A 21 8.93 10.63 -10.31
C ALA A 21 7.51 11.03 -9.88
N LEU A 22 7.20 10.78 -8.61
CA LEU A 22 6.07 11.35 -7.88
C LEU A 22 6.58 12.46 -6.94
N THR A 23 5.68 13.14 -6.24
CA THR A 23 6.09 14.23 -5.33
C THR A 23 5.28 14.30 -4.03
N GLY A 24 4.25 13.47 -3.88
CA GLY A 24 3.35 13.49 -2.73
C GLY A 24 3.55 12.35 -1.74
N CYS A 25 4.34 11.32 -2.07
CA CYS A 25 4.45 10.13 -1.24
C CYS A 25 5.18 10.41 0.08
N GLY A 26 6.24 11.22 0.06
CA GLY A 26 6.91 11.67 1.28
C GLY A 26 5.98 12.46 2.20
N ASN A 27 5.11 13.30 1.63
CA ASN A 27 4.12 14.07 2.40
C ASN A 27 3.05 13.17 3.00
N ASP A 28 2.58 12.17 2.26
CA ASP A 28 1.65 11.14 2.74
C ASP A 28 2.20 10.36 3.93
N ILE A 29 3.46 9.92 3.84
CA ILE A 29 4.12 9.19 4.93
C ILE A 29 4.37 10.07 6.15
N ALA A 30 4.68 11.36 5.97
CA ALA A 30 4.78 12.29 7.08
C ALA A 30 3.44 12.45 7.82
N GLU A 31 2.34 12.59 7.10
CA GLU A 31 1.00 12.72 7.70
C GLU A 31 0.52 11.41 8.34
N ALA A 32 0.79 10.26 7.71
CA ALA A 32 0.49 8.94 8.28
C ALA A 32 1.26 8.71 9.59
N ARG A 33 2.55 9.07 9.63
CA ARG A 33 3.37 9.01 10.85
C ARG A 33 2.78 9.87 11.97
N ARG A 34 2.35 11.09 11.63
CA ARG A 34 1.71 11.98 12.60
C ARG A 34 0.41 11.39 13.13
N LEU A 35 -0.46 10.88 12.26
CA LEU A 35 -1.71 10.22 12.66
C LEU A 35 -1.45 9.06 13.63
N VAL A 36 -0.49 8.18 13.32
CA VAL A 36 -0.15 7.05 14.20
C VAL A 36 0.37 7.55 15.56
N GLY A 37 1.19 8.60 15.56
CA GLY A 37 1.66 9.26 16.79
C GLY A 37 0.53 9.86 17.61
N ASP A 38 -0.41 10.56 16.98
CA ASP A 38 -1.58 11.17 17.63
C ASP A 38 -2.50 10.10 18.25
N LEU A 39 -2.67 8.93 17.59
CA LEU A 39 -3.52 7.83 18.05
C LEU A 39 -2.90 6.99 19.18
N ALA A 40 -1.58 6.78 19.14
CA ALA A 40 -0.92 5.81 20.03
C ALA A 40 0.08 6.42 21.02
N GLY A 41 0.56 7.65 20.81
CA GLY A 41 1.58 8.28 21.63
C GLY A 41 2.83 7.40 21.73
N GLU A 42 3.29 7.14 22.95
CA GLU A 42 4.45 6.26 23.21
C GLU A 42 4.24 4.79 22.80
N ARG A 43 2.99 4.38 22.52
CA ARG A 43 2.67 3.04 22.01
C ARG A 43 2.87 2.92 20.50
N ALA A 44 3.19 4.01 19.80
CA ALA A 44 3.53 4.00 18.38
C ALA A 44 4.98 3.51 18.19
N VAL A 45 5.15 2.43 17.43
CA VAL A 45 6.45 1.93 16.99
C VAL A 45 6.50 2.07 15.47
N VAL A 46 7.17 3.12 14.97
CA VAL A 46 7.11 3.49 13.55
C VAL A 46 8.46 3.27 12.87
N THR A 47 8.46 2.47 11.81
CA THR A 47 9.55 2.31 10.86
C THR A 47 9.19 2.98 9.54
N VAL A 48 10.13 3.71 8.95
CA VAL A 48 9.91 4.49 7.71
C VAL A 48 10.93 4.07 6.66
N LEU A 49 10.47 3.77 5.45
CA LEU A 49 11.30 3.56 4.25
C LEU A 49 10.90 4.59 3.19
N LEU A 50 11.83 5.46 2.80
CA LEU A 50 11.60 6.47 1.77
C LEU A 50 12.54 6.28 0.58
N ASP A 51 12.01 6.46 -0.62
CA ASP A 51 12.75 6.53 -1.88
C ASP A 51 13.75 5.37 -2.02
N GLY A 52 15.05 5.68 -2.15
CA GLY A 52 16.13 4.70 -2.31
C GLY A 52 16.22 3.64 -1.20
N ALA A 53 15.61 3.87 -0.03
CA ALA A 53 15.54 2.88 1.05
C ALA A 53 14.38 1.88 0.87
N ALA A 54 13.37 2.21 0.07
CA ALA A 54 12.18 1.39 -0.16
C ALA A 54 12.41 0.37 -1.28
N THR A 55 13.42 -0.48 -1.14
CA THR A 55 13.68 -1.62 -2.05
C THR A 55 12.71 -2.77 -1.76
N VAL A 56 12.50 -3.66 -2.74
CA VAL A 56 11.67 -4.87 -2.55
C VAL A 56 12.13 -5.64 -1.31
N THR A 57 13.42 -5.94 -1.22
CA THR A 57 13.98 -6.69 -0.08
C THR A 57 13.81 -5.94 1.24
N ALA A 58 14.05 -4.63 1.29
CA ALA A 58 13.90 -3.86 2.51
C ALA A 58 12.44 -3.81 2.99
N VAL A 59 11.48 -3.69 2.06
CA VAL A 59 10.05 -3.73 2.39
C VAL A 59 9.65 -5.11 2.90
N GLU A 60 10.04 -6.20 2.23
CA GLU A 60 9.75 -7.57 2.69
C GLU A 60 10.34 -7.84 4.08
N ASP A 61 11.61 -7.50 4.28
CA ASP A 61 12.32 -7.67 5.55
C ASP A 61 11.66 -6.84 6.66
N ALA A 62 11.25 -5.61 6.38
CA ALA A 62 10.59 -4.76 7.35
C ALA A 62 9.18 -5.27 7.71
N VAL A 63 8.42 -5.83 6.76
CA VAL A 63 7.14 -6.49 7.07
C VAL A 63 7.37 -7.62 8.07
N VAL A 64 8.33 -8.51 7.81
CA VAL A 64 8.60 -9.64 8.71
C VAL A 64 9.16 -9.18 10.06
N ARG A 65 10.17 -8.32 10.05
CA ARG A 65 10.94 -7.95 11.26
C ARG A 65 10.25 -6.91 12.10
N GLU A 66 9.58 -5.92 11.50
CA GLU A 66 9.02 -4.78 12.24
C GLU A 66 7.56 -4.99 12.56
N LEU A 67 6.76 -5.46 11.60
CA LEU A 67 5.35 -5.78 11.85
C LEU A 67 5.19 -7.11 12.59
N GLY A 68 6.08 -8.10 12.36
CA GLY A 68 6.08 -9.37 13.08
C GLY A 68 6.41 -9.27 14.58
N LYS A 69 6.81 -8.09 15.08
CA LYS A 69 6.93 -7.83 16.53
C LYS A 69 5.58 -7.63 17.22
N ALA A 70 4.52 -7.34 16.47
CA ALA A 70 3.17 -7.15 17.01
C ALA A 70 2.56 -8.51 17.42
N GLY A 71 1.97 -8.56 18.61
CA GLY A 71 1.30 -9.77 19.13
C GLY A 71 -0.20 -9.57 19.38
N PRO A 72 -0.83 -10.50 20.11
CA PRO A 72 -2.23 -10.38 20.50
C PRO A 72 -2.55 -9.06 21.20
N GLY A 73 -3.53 -8.32 20.65
CA GLY A 73 -3.96 -7.02 21.16
C GLY A 73 -3.21 -5.81 20.57
N ASP A 74 -2.13 -6.04 19.82
CA ASP A 74 -1.43 -5.03 19.05
C ASP A 74 -1.98 -4.92 17.62
N THR A 75 -1.67 -3.79 16.97
CA THR A 75 -1.96 -3.55 15.56
C THR A 75 -0.65 -3.49 14.77
N ALA A 76 -0.61 -4.22 13.66
CA ALA A 76 0.41 -4.09 12.62
C ALA A 76 -0.18 -3.30 11.44
N LEU A 77 0.39 -2.14 11.14
CA LEU A 77 -0.06 -1.24 10.08
C LEU A 77 1.02 -1.13 9.00
N LEU A 78 0.71 -1.54 7.78
CA LEU A 78 1.47 -1.16 6.59
C LEU A 78 0.80 0.04 5.93
N TRP A 79 1.56 1.07 5.60
CA TRP A 79 1.11 2.17 4.74
C TRP A 79 2.08 2.32 3.57
N PHE A 80 1.59 2.09 2.36
CA PHE A 80 2.38 2.25 1.14
C PHE A 80 1.82 3.41 0.30
N SER A 81 2.69 4.32 -0.11
CA SER A 81 2.38 5.42 -1.01
C SER A 81 3.42 5.44 -2.14
N GLY A 82 2.96 5.31 -3.38
CA GLY A 82 3.85 5.26 -4.54
C GLY A 82 3.14 4.77 -5.79
N HIS A 83 3.92 4.39 -6.79
CA HIS A 83 3.40 3.70 -7.96
C HIS A 83 2.95 2.28 -7.61
N GLY A 84 1.88 1.85 -8.27
CA GLY A 84 1.60 0.43 -8.47
C GLY A 84 1.78 0.09 -9.95
N THR A 85 1.76 -1.21 -10.24
CA THR A 85 1.93 -1.72 -11.59
C THR A 85 1.24 -3.07 -11.74
N GLN A 86 1.29 -3.60 -12.97
CA GLN A 86 1.05 -5.00 -13.26
C GLN A 86 2.33 -5.70 -13.72
N VAL A 87 2.34 -7.01 -13.55
CA VAL A 87 3.37 -7.90 -14.04
C VAL A 87 2.68 -9.06 -14.76
N PRO A 88 3.13 -9.51 -15.94
CA PRO A 88 2.56 -10.68 -16.59
C PRO A 88 2.52 -11.88 -15.63
N ALA A 89 1.35 -12.50 -15.50
CA ALA A 89 1.20 -13.71 -14.71
C ALA A 89 1.97 -14.86 -15.38
N ALA A 90 2.55 -15.73 -14.56
CA ALA A 90 3.31 -16.88 -15.03
C ALA A 90 3.05 -18.10 -14.16
N GLY A 91 3.14 -19.29 -14.75
CA GLY A 91 2.98 -20.55 -14.02
C GLY A 91 1.62 -20.66 -13.34
N ALA A 92 1.61 -20.92 -12.02
CA ALA A 92 0.39 -21.14 -11.26
C ALA A 92 -0.47 -19.88 -11.12
N ASP A 93 0.11 -18.69 -11.25
CA ASP A 93 -0.65 -17.43 -11.20
C ASP A 93 -1.65 -17.35 -12.36
N LEU A 94 -1.36 -17.98 -13.50
CA LEU A 94 -2.30 -18.05 -14.64
C LEU A 94 -3.60 -18.77 -14.31
N LEU A 95 -3.63 -19.59 -13.25
CA LEU A 95 -4.84 -20.29 -12.80
C LEU A 95 -5.79 -19.39 -12.01
N VAL A 96 -5.28 -18.30 -11.43
CA VAL A 96 -6.04 -17.40 -10.55
C VAL A 96 -6.14 -15.96 -11.09
N GLU A 97 -5.26 -15.59 -12.01
CA GLU A 97 -5.28 -14.28 -12.68
C GLU A 97 -6.03 -14.36 -14.02
N ALA A 98 -7.34 -14.17 -13.97
CA ALA A 98 -8.20 -14.17 -15.17
C ALA A 98 -7.79 -13.12 -16.22
N THR A 99 -7.09 -12.06 -15.81
CA THR A 99 -6.59 -11.01 -16.72
C THR A 99 -5.23 -11.35 -17.35
N GLY A 100 -4.56 -12.42 -16.87
CA GLY A 100 -3.18 -12.73 -17.22
C GLY A 100 -2.14 -11.81 -16.59
N MET A 101 -2.52 -10.97 -15.61
CA MET A 101 -1.67 -9.95 -15.01
C MET A 101 -1.73 -9.98 -13.48
N ASN A 102 -0.60 -10.19 -12.84
CA ASN A 102 -0.42 -9.97 -11.40
C ASN A 102 -0.41 -8.47 -11.08
N GLN A 103 -0.96 -8.08 -9.94
CA GLN A 103 -0.82 -6.71 -9.43
C GLN A 103 0.43 -6.61 -8.54
N ALA A 104 1.03 -5.42 -8.48
CA ALA A 104 2.18 -5.16 -7.63
C ALA A 104 2.19 -3.72 -7.13
N VAL A 105 2.76 -3.51 -5.95
CA VAL A 105 3.29 -2.20 -5.55
C VAL A 105 4.68 -2.04 -6.16
N LEU A 106 5.07 -0.83 -6.53
CA LEU A 106 6.37 -0.57 -7.14
C LEU A 106 7.33 0.03 -6.11
N CYS A 107 8.26 -0.79 -5.62
CA CYS A 107 9.41 -0.36 -4.85
C CYS A 107 10.42 0.37 -5.77
N VAL A 108 11.40 1.06 -5.17
CA VAL A 108 12.36 1.90 -5.92
C VAL A 108 13.20 1.10 -6.93
N ASP A 109 13.37 -0.19 -6.70
CA ASP A 109 14.18 -1.11 -7.51
C ASP A 109 13.35 -2.15 -8.31
N GLY A 110 12.02 -2.15 -8.17
CA GLY A 110 11.15 -3.06 -8.92
C GLY A 110 9.83 -3.41 -8.24
N PRO A 111 9.01 -4.26 -8.88
CA PRO A 111 7.69 -4.62 -8.38
C PRO A 111 7.74 -5.65 -7.26
N LEU A 112 6.97 -5.40 -6.19
CA LEU A 112 6.62 -6.39 -5.16
C LEU A 112 5.18 -6.86 -5.39
N LEU A 113 5.02 -8.14 -5.76
CA LEU A 113 3.72 -8.73 -6.09
C LEU A 113 2.76 -8.70 -4.91
N ASP A 114 1.49 -8.42 -5.19
CA ASP A 114 0.40 -8.39 -4.22
C ASP A 114 0.26 -9.70 -3.42
N LYS A 115 0.36 -10.85 -4.08
CA LYS A 115 0.32 -12.19 -3.45
C LYS A 115 1.46 -12.39 -2.47
N ARG A 116 2.65 -11.91 -2.83
CA ARG A 116 3.84 -12.02 -1.96
C ARG A 116 3.68 -11.13 -0.74
N LEU A 117 3.27 -9.87 -0.93
CA LEU A 117 2.98 -8.95 0.16
C LEU A 117 1.87 -9.50 1.07
N GLY A 118 0.77 -9.98 0.49
CA GLY A 118 -0.35 -10.56 1.22
C GLY A 118 0.05 -11.81 2.03
N ALA A 119 0.91 -12.68 1.49
CA ALA A 119 1.45 -13.83 2.21
C ALA A 119 2.30 -13.42 3.42
N LEU A 120 3.14 -12.38 3.27
CA LEU A 120 3.93 -11.83 4.38
C LEU A 120 3.04 -11.24 5.47
N LEU A 121 2.03 -10.45 5.08
CA LEU A 121 1.05 -9.88 6.02
C LEU A 121 0.22 -10.96 6.73
N ASN A 122 -0.15 -12.03 6.03
CA ASN A 122 -0.82 -13.18 6.63
C ASN A 122 0.07 -13.91 7.64
N THR A 123 1.39 -13.97 7.42
CA THR A 123 2.34 -14.51 8.40
C THR A 123 2.38 -13.65 9.66
N VAL A 124 2.36 -12.32 9.53
CA VAL A 124 2.25 -11.41 10.68
C VAL A 124 0.94 -11.63 11.42
N ALA A 125 -0.18 -11.74 10.69
CA ALA A 125 -1.50 -11.98 11.28
C ALA A 125 -1.59 -13.31 12.04
N ALA A 126 -0.93 -14.36 11.54
CA ALA A 126 -0.85 -15.64 12.24
C ALA A 126 -0.16 -15.55 13.61
N GLY A 127 0.64 -14.50 13.85
CA GLY A 127 1.19 -14.15 15.17
C GLY A 127 0.18 -13.57 16.16
N GLY A 128 -1.06 -13.32 15.74
CA GLY A 128 -2.17 -12.87 16.60
C GLY A 128 -2.41 -11.35 16.61
N ALA A 129 -1.62 -10.57 15.87
CA ALA A 129 -1.84 -9.13 15.71
C ALA A 129 -3.02 -8.82 14.78
N GLN A 130 -3.65 -7.66 14.98
CA GLN A 130 -4.56 -7.09 14.00
C GLN A 130 -3.75 -6.45 12.87
N VAL A 131 -3.83 -7.00 11.65
CA VAL A 131 -3.04 -6.51 10.51
C VAL A 131 -3.90 -5.68 9.58
N THR A 132 -3.46 -4.46 9.27
CA THR A 132 -4.10 -3.57 8.30
C THR A 132 -3.06 -3.05 7.31
N ALA A 133 -3.37 -3.06 6.02
CA ALA A 133 -2.58 -2.45 4.97
C ALA A 133 -3.35 -1.31 4.31
N VAL A 134 -2.71 -0.17 4.12
CA VAL A 134 -3.20 0.97 3.34
C VAL A 134 -2.32 1.09 2.11
N LEU A 135 -2.91 0.95 0.92
CA LEU A 135 -2.20 1.05 -0.36
C LEU A 135 -2.73 2.23 -1.15
N ASP A 136 -1.94 3.31 -1.24
CA ASP A 136 -2.23 4.47 -2.08
C ASP A 136 -1.43 4.44 -3.37
N CYS A 137 -1.84 3.52 -4.25
CA CYS A 137 -1.24 3.27 -5.56
C CYS A 137 -2.32 2.85 -6.58
N CYS A 138 -1.97 2.80 -7.88
CA CYS A 138 -2.83 2.25 -8.94
C CYS A 138 -2.29 0.90 -9.41
N HIS A 139 -3.16 -0.06 -9.72
CA HIS A 139 -2.69 -1.32 -10.27
C HIS A 139 -3.01 -1.55 -11.75
N SER A 140 -4.06 -0.98 -12.36
CA SER A 140 -4.42 -1.31 -13.77
C SER A 140 -4.05 -0.29 -14.85
N GLY A 141 -3.55 0.90 -14.48
CA GLY A 141 -3.31 1.94 -15.46
C GLY A 141 -4.56 2.39 -16.23
N GLY A 142 -5.77 2.15 -15.71
CA GLY A 142 -7.07 2.37 -16.38
C GLY A 142 -7.38 3.81 -16.82
N ALA A 143 -6.44 4.73 -16.66
CA ALA A 143 -6.54 6.08 -17.21
C ALA A 143 -6.22 6.04 -18.72
N THR A 144 -7.24 6.32 -19.55
CA THR A 144 -7.13 6.40 -21.03
C THR A 144 -6.18 7.50 -21.52
N ARG A 145 -5.83 8.43 -20.62
CA ARG A 145 -4.75 9.42 -20.75
C ARG A 145 -3.89 9.31 -19.50
N ARG A 146 -2.57 9.53 -19.59
CA ARG A 146 -1.66 9.57 -18.43
C ARG A 146 -1.51 11.01 -17.90
N PRO A 147 -2.42 11.51 -17.04
CA PRO A 147 -2.25 12.83 -16.46
C PRO A 147 -1.06 12.83 -15.48
N ALA A 148 -0.52 14.03 -15.21
CA ALA A 148 0.44 14.23 -14.14
C ALA A 148 -0.15 13.73 -12.79
N GLY A 149 0.70 13.18 -11.93
CA GLY A 149 0.29 12.66 -10.62
C GLY A 149 -0.40 11.29 -10.65
N LEU A 150 -0.49 10.61 -11.81
CA LEU A 150 -1.00 9.24 -11.85
C LEU A 150 -0.06 8.28 -11.10
N ARG A 151 -0.57 7.57 -10.09
CA ARG A 151 0.20 6.60 -9.28
C ARG A 151 0.32 5.21 -9.93
N TYR A 152 0.62 5.18 -11.22
CA TYR A 152 0.80 3.96 -12.01
C TYR A 152 2.09 3.99 -12.82
N ALA A 153 2.87 2.92 -12.76
CA ALA A 153 3.94 2.65 -13.71
C ALA A 153 3.49 1.55 -14.68
N ALA A 154 3.75 1.74 -15.98
CA ALA A 154 3.47 0.69 -16.94
C ALA A 154 4.52 -0.42 -16.85
N PRO A 155 4.13 -1.70 -17.09
CA PRO A 155 5.05 -2.82 -17.06
C PRO A 155 6.27 -2.55 -17.96
N SER A 156 7.46 -2.71 -17.41
CA SER A 156 8.72 -2.54 -18.15
C SER A 156 9.47 -3.88 -18.27
N PRO A 157 9.94 -4.26 -19.47
CA PRO A 157 10.80 -5.44 -19.63
C PRO A 157 12.17 -5.29 -18.97
N ALA A 158 12.57 -4.06 -18.59
CA ALA A 158 13.81 -3.80 -17.89
C ALA A 158 13.77 -4.20 -16.40
N TRP A 159 12.58 -4.43 -15.85
CA TRP A 159 12.44 -4.85 -14.46
C TRP A 159 12.97 -6.27 -14.28
N LYS A 160 13.87 -6.43 -13.31
CA LYS A 160 14.30 -7.75 -12.85
C LYS A 160 13.19 -8.34 -11.99
N LEU A 161 12.21 -8.95 -12.65
CA LEU A 161 11.21 -9.74 -11.95
C LEU A 161 11.92 -10.92 -11.28
N PRO A 162 11.63 -11.23 -10.01
CA PRO A 162 12.11 -12.48 -9.44
C PRO A 162 11.63 -13.62 -10.36
N ALA A 163 12.60 -14.31 -10.98
CA ALA A 163 12.31 -15.46 -11.82
C ALA A 163 11.46 -16.42 -10.98
N GLY A 164 10.25 -16.73 -11.43
CA GLY A 164 9.24 -17.50 -10.70
C GLY A 164 9.86 -18.73 -10.03
N GLY A 165 10.32 -18.54 -8.81
CA GLY A 165 11.25 -19.45 -8.16
C GLY A 165 10.44 -20.46 -7.39
N ALA A 166 10.74 -21.73 -7.61
CA ALA A 166 10.11 -22.85 -6.92
C ALA A 166 10.09 -22.71 -5.38
N ALA A 167 10.92 -21.86 -4.78
CA ALA A 167 10.92 -21.55 -3.35
C ALA A 167 9.69 -20.74 -2.86
N ALA A 168 9.00 -20.00 -3.73
CA ALA A 168 7.71 -19.38 -3.38
C ALA A 168 6.56 -20.39 -3.38
N ARG A 169 6.76 -21.60 -3.94
CA ARG A 169 5.72 -22.61 -4.12
C ARG A 169 5.35 -23.38 -2.85
N GLU A 170 6.21 -23.40 -1.83
CA GLU A 170 5.95 -24.19 -0.61
C GLU A 170 5.31 -23.38 0.53
N ALA A 171 5.35 -22.05 0.51
CA ALA A 171 4.85 -21.21 1.60
C ALA A 171 3.47 -20.58 1.36
N VAL A 172 2.97 -20.56 0.11
CA VAL A 172 1.63 -20.00 -0.20
C VAL A 172 0.56 -21.09 -0.02
N VAL A 173 0.50 -21.65 1.19
CA VAL A 173 -0.80 -22.11 1.68
C VAL A 173 -1.62 -20.83 1.81
N GLN A 174 -2.72 -20.72 1.06
CA GLN A 174 -3.70 -19.67 1.28
C GLN A 174 -4.24 -19.79 2.70
N ALA A 175 -3.59 -19.12 3.64
CA ALA A 175 -4.18 -18.84 4.92
C ALA A 175 -5.40 -17.95 4.66
N PRO A 176 -6.59 -18.29 5.19
CA PRO A 176 -7.76 -17.41 5.07
C PRO A 176 -7.41 -16.03 5.63
N GLY A 177 -7.97 -14.99 4.99
CA GLY A 177 -7.63 -13.59 5.21
C GLY A 177 -7.35 -13.22 6.67
N GLY A 178 -6.07 -12.97 6.97
CA GLY A 178 -5.61 -12.55 8.30
C GLY A 178 -5.39 -11.04 8.40
N HIS A 179 -5.41 -10.33 7.27
CA HIS A 179 -5.22 -8.88 7.22
C HIS A 179 -6.38 -8.19 6.50
N LEU A 180 -6.55 -6.92 6.84
CA LEU A 180 -7.49 -6.01 6.20
C LEU A 180 -6.73 -5.13 5.20
N LEU A 181 -7.24 -4.96 3.99
CA LEU A 181 -6.64 -4.07 2.98
C LEU A 181 -7.57 -2.90 2.64
N MET A 182 -7.07 -1.68 2.81
CA MET A 182 -7.65 -0.44 2.31
C MET A 182 -6.86 0.05 1.10
N ALA A 183 -7.41 -0.07 -0.11
CA ALA A 183 -6.75 0.38 -1.33
C ALA A 183 -7.41 1.65 -1.89
N ALA A 184 -6.61 2.53 -2.50
CA ALA A 184 -7.04 3.82 -3.02
C ALA A 184 -8.07 3.76 -4.15
N SER A 185 -8.01 2.70 -4.95
CA SER A 185 -8.87 2.53 -6.11
C SER A 185 -9.24 1.07 -6.33
N ARG A 186 -10.33 0.86 -7.05
CA ARG A 186 -10.67 -0.46 -7.62
C ARG A 186 -9.59 -0.90 -8.59
N LEU A 187 -9.53 -2.21 -8.84
CA LEU A 187 -8.58 -2.81 -9.77
C LEU A 187 -8.53 -2.03 -11.09
N ASN A 188 -9.66 -1.64 -11.68
CA ASN A 188 -9.78 -0.95 -12.97
C ASN A 188 -9.79 0.59 -12.89
N GLN A 189 -9.46 1.19 -11.75
CA GLN A 189 -9.47 2.65 -11.56
C GLN A 189 -8.08 3.18 -11.23
N PRO A 190 -7.74 4.38 -11.74
CA PRO A 190 -6.54 5.09 -11.33
C PRO A 190 -6.67 5.67 -9.91
N SER A 191 -5.52 6.03 -9.36
CA SER A 191 -5.27 6.73 -8.10
C SER A 191 -4.32 7.89 -8.40
N TYR A 192 -4.53 9.04 -7.76
CA TYR A 192 -3.85 10.27 -8.14
C TYR A 192 -3.16 10.96 -6.97
N GLU A 193 -2.16 11.77 -7.32
CA GLU A 193 -1.68 12.87 -6.52
C GLU A 193 -2.46 14.14 -6.84
N ASP A 194 -2.70 14.96 -5.82
CA ASP A 194 -3.31 16.27 -5.97
C ASP A 194 -2.79 17.26 -4.92
N TRP A 195 -3.10 18.54 -5.12
CA TRP A 195 -2.69 19.61 -4.22
C TRP A 195 -3.72 19.81 -3.11
N PHE A 196 -3.27 19.65 -1.86
CA PHE A 196 -4.04 19.93 -0.65
C PHE A 196 -3.18 20.79 0.27
N ASP A 197 -3.75 21.89 0.77
CA ASP A 197 -3.08 22.80 1.73
C ASP A 197 -1.66 23.24 1.32
N GLY A 198 -1.46 23.47 0.01
CA GLY A 198 -0.19 23.92 -0.55
C GLY A 198 0.89 22.84 -0.67
N ARG A 199 0.54 21.56 -0.52
CA ARG A 199 1.43 20.42 -0.74
C ARG A 199 0.77 19.36 -1.62
N GLN A 200 1.58 18.59 -2.33
CA GLN A 200 1.10 17.46 -3.11
C GLN A 200 0.95 16.23 -2.21
N HIS A 201 -0.16 15.52 -2.34
CA HIS A 201 -0.50 14.33 -1.57
C HIS A 201 -1.24 13.31 -2.44
N GLY A 202 -1.22 12.05 -2.02
CA GLY A 202 -2.14 11.04 -2.51
C GLY A 202 -3.57 11.40 -2.13
N VAL A 203 -4.46 11.42 -3.11
CA VAL A 203 -5.87 11.78 -2.90
C VAL A 203 -6.52 10.85 -1.88
N PHE A 204 -6.15 9.56 -1.89
CA PHE A 204 -6.68 8.60 -0.92
C PHE A 204 -6.08 8.78 0.46
N THR A 205 -4.76 8.93 0.57
CA THR A 205 -4.08 9.12 1.85
C THR A 205 -4.58 10.38 2.55
N HIS A 206 -4.63 11.51 1.84
CA HIS A 206 -5.17 12.76 2.38
C HIS A 206 -6.62 12.59 2.86
N ALA A 207 -7.46 11.93 2.06
CA ALA A 207 -8.85 11.64 2.42
C ALA A 207 -8.97 10.72 3.64
N LEU A 208 -8.20 9.63 3.71
CA LEU A 208 -8.25 8.64 4.78
C LEU A 208 -7.75 9.22 6.10
N ILE A 209 -6.66 9.98 6.08
CA ILE A 209 -6.13 10.65 7.28
C ILE A 209 -7.13 11.68 7.79
N GLY A 210 -7.71 12.48 6.90
CA GLY A 210 -8.76 13.41 7.28
C GLY A 210 -9.98 12.69 7.88
N ALA A 211 -10.39 11.56 7.30
CA ALA A 211 -11.49 10.75 7.83
C ALA A 211 -11.16 10.18 9.22
N ALA A 212 -9.94 9.70 9.43
CA ALA A 212 -9.49 9.17 10.71
C ALA A 212 -9.40 10.24 11.81
N ARG A 213 -8.98 11.47 11.47
CA ARG A 213 -8.93 12.60 12.42
C ARG A 213 -10.31 13.04 12.90
N ASP A 214 -11.32 12.96 12.03
CA ASP A 214 -12.69 13.37 12.35
C ASP A 214 -13.55 12.22 12.92
N ALA A 215 -12.99 11.00 12.97
CA ALA A 215 -13.71 9.82 13.39
C ALA A 215 -13.84 9.74 14.92
N ALA A 216 -14.93 9.11 15.37
CA ALA A 216 -15.05 8.71 16.77
C ALA A 216 -14.00 7.63 17.12
N PRO A 217 -13.55 7.53 18.39
CA PRO A 217 -12.51 6.59 18.80
C PRO A 217 -12.83 5.11 18.51
N ASP A 218 -14.10 4.75 18.38
CA ASP A 218 -14.62 3.40 18.11
C ASP A 218 -14.95 3.17 16.63
N ALA A 219 -14.60 4.10 15.75
CA ALA A 219 -14.87 3.97 14.32
C ALA A 219 -14.19 2.74 13.72
N THR A 220 -14.98 1.96 12.99
CA THR A 220 -14.51 0.79 12.25
C THR A 220 -13.77 1.20 10.98
N CYS A 221 -12.88 0.34 10.48
CA CYS A 221 -12.21 0.57 9.20
C CYS A 221 -13.20 0.75 8.03
N ARG A 222 -14.39 0.12 8.10
CA ARG A 222 -15.47 0.33 7.11
C ARG A 222 -16.02 1.76 7.15
N GLN A 223 -16.23 2.31 8.35
CA GLN A 223 -16.68 3.70 8.51
C GLN A 223 -15.60 4.69 8.06
N LEU A 224 -14.33 4.43 8.42
CA LEU A 224 -13.20 5.23 7.96
C LEU A 224 -13.11 5.25 6.43
N LEU A 225 -13.19 4.09 5.80
CA LEU A 225 -13.12 3.99 4.34
C LEU A 225 -14.33 4.68 3.67
N ALA A 226 -15.54 4.53 4.23
CA ALA A 226 -16.72 5.20 3.70
C ALA A 226 -16.60 6.74 3.77
N ALA A 227 -16.10 7.26 4.91
CA ALA A 227 -15.84 8.68 5.07
C ALA A 227 -14.72 9.18 4.13
N ALA A 228 -13.67 8.38 3.95
CA ALA A 228 -12.59 8.66 3.00
C ALA A 228 -13.12 8.69 1.56
N ALA A 229 -13.94 7.72 1.14
CA ALA A 229 -14.56 7.68 -0.18
C ALA A 229 -15.42 8.93 -0.44
N GLY A 230 -16.15 9.41 0.57
CA GLY A 230 -16.89 10.68 0.48
C GLY A 230 -15.98 11.89 0.27
N ARG A 231 -14.80 11.93 0.89
CA ARG A 231 -13.79 12.99 0.69
C ARG A 231 -13.15 12.93 -0.69
N VAL A 232 -12.80 11.74 -1.15
CA VAL A 232 -12.27 11.50 -2.50
C VAL A 232 -13.26 11.98 -3.57
N ALA A 233 -14.54 11.64 -3.42
CA ALA A 233 -15.59 12.09 -4.34
C ALA A 233 -15.71 13.62 -4.39
N ARG A 234 -15.57 14.31 -3.24
CA ARG A 234 -15.57 15.78 -3.18
C ARG A 234 -14.34 16.44 -3.80
N ALA A 235 -13.21 15.74 -3.86
CA ALA A 235 -12.02 16.19 -4.57
C ALA A 235 -12.16 16.08 -6.11
N GLY A 236 -13.27 15.52 -6.62
CA GLY A 236 -13.55 15.47 -8.06
C GLY A 236 -12.70 14.47 -8.84
N ARG A 237 -12.17 13.44 -8.18
CA ARG A 237 -11.36 12.39 -8.79
C ARG A 237 -12.17 11.11 -9.00
N GLU A 238 -12.04 10.49 -10.17
CA GLU A 238 -12.63 9.19 -10.51
C GLU A 238 -11.80 8.04 -9.91
N GLN A 239 -11.63 8.02 -8.59
CA GLN A 239 -11.06 6.90 -7.85
C GLN A 239 -12.00 6.49 -6.72
N GLN A 240 -12.22 5.18 -6.52
CA GLN A 240 -13.08 4.67 -5.46
C GLN A 240 -12.28 3.78 -4.52
N PRO A 241 -12.05 4.21 -3.28
CA PRO A 241 -11.40 3.38 -2.28
C PRO A 241 -12.15 2.08 -2.03
N VAL A 242 -11.42 0.99 -1.80
CA VAL A 242 -11.97 -0.34 -1.55
C VAL A 242 -11.42 -0.97 -0.30
N LEU A 243 -12.26 -1.77 0.37
CA LEU A 243 -11.90 -2.62 1.50
C LEU A 243 -11.90 -4.06 1.00
N LEU A 244 -10.79 -4.77 1.21
CA LEU A 244 -10.61 -6.18 0.87
C LEU A 244 -10.21 -6.98 2.11
#